data_AF-A0A953XDC1-F1
#
_entry.id   AF-A0A953XDC1-F1
#
_cell.length_a   1.000
_cell.length_b   1.000
_cell.length_c   1.000
_cell.angle_alpha   90.00
_cell.angle_beta   90.00
_cell.angle_gamma   90.00
#
_symmetry.space_group_name_H-M   'P 1'
#
loop_
_entity.id
_entity.type
_entity.pdbx_description
1 polymer ?
#
loop_
_entity_poly.entity_id
_entity_poly.type
_entity_poly.pdbx_seq_one_letter_code
_entity_poly.pdbx_strand_id
1 'polypeptide(L)'
;MCRDCLAAVAEPAAQRRCPVCGSPRLVVHPELHALSIAHLDCDAFYASVEKRDRPELRDRPVIVGGGQRGVVSAACYVARISGVRSAMPMFKALRACPDAVVIKPDMAKYAAAGREVRALMRDLSPLVEPLSIDEA
;
A
#
# COMPACT_ATOMS: atom_id res chain seq x y z
N MET A 1 -16.45 15.88 -4.87
CA MET A 1 -16.75 14.57 -4.24
C MET A 1 -16.30 14.57 -2.78
N CYS A 2 -17.08 14.00 -1.86
CA CYS A 2 -16.66 13.76 -0.48
C CYS A 2 -15.81 12.50 -0.36
N ARG A 3 -14.67 12.55 0.35
CA ARG A 3 -13.80 11.36 0.52
C ARG A 3 -14.32 10.32 1.52
N ASP A 4 -15.27 10.69 2.37
CA ASP A 4 -15.76 9.79 3.43
C ASP A 4 -17.06 9.09 3.03
N CYS A 5 -17.99 9.77 2.34
CA CYS A 5 -19.26 9.17 1.90
C CYS A 5 -19.43 9.10 0.37
N LEU A 6 -18.42 9.51 -0.40
CA LEU A 6 -18.43 9.49 -1.87
C LEU A 6 -19.50 10.35 -2.56
N ALA A 7 -20.30 11.13 -1.80
CA ALA A 7 -21.30 12.01 -2.37
C ALA A 7 -20.68 13.01 -3.35
N ALA A 8 -21.30 13.15 -4.53
CA ALA A 8 -20.99 14.23 -5.46
C ALA A 8 -21.35 15.57 -4.82
N VAL A 9 -20.53 16.59 -5.06
CA VAL A 9 -20.72 17.94 -4.51
C VAL A 9 -20.75 18.87 -5.71
N ALA A 10 -21.91 19.44 -6.00
CA ALA A 10 -22.19 20.14 -7.26
C ALA A 10 -21.43 21.47 -7.38
N GLU A 11 -21.24 22.21 -6.28
CA GLU A 11 -20.56 23.51 -6.28
C GLU A 11 -19.57 23.63 -5.11
N PRO A 12 -18.36 23.09 -5.26
CA PRO A 12 -17.46 22.98 -4.12
C PRO A 12 -16.82 24.31 -3.69
N ALA A 13 -16.81 25.32 -4.56
CA ALA A 13 -16.29 26.64 -4.24
C ALA A 13 -17.09 27.35 -3.13
N ALA A 14 -18.39 27.01 -2.97
CA ALA A 14 -19.25 27.55 -1.92
C ALA A 14 -19.35 26.63 -0.68
N GLN A 15 -19.04 25.34 -0.83
CA GLN A 15 -19.30 24.34 0.21
C GLN A 15 -18.00 23.91 0.91
N ARG A 16 -17.82 24.35 2.16
CA ARG A 16 -16.68 23.97 3.02
C ARG A 16 -16.83 22.57 3.65
N ARG A 17 -18.03 21.98 3.59
CA ARG A 17 -18.36 20.68 4.20
C ARG A 17 -19.32 19.91 3.30
N CYS A 18 -19.22 18.59 3.34
CA CYS A 18 -20.14 17.71 2.64
C CYS A 18 -21.58 17.92 3.14
N PRO A 19 -22.57 18.16 2.25
CA PRO A 19 -23.96 18.33 2.66
C PRO A 19 -24.61 17.03 3.16
N VAL A 20 -24.00 15.88 2.89
CA VAL A 20 -24.53 14.56 3.27
C VAL A 20 -24.00 14.12 4.65
N CYS A 21 -22.69 14.20 4.88
CA CYS A 21 -22.07 13.68 6.11
C CYS A 21 -21.33 14.73 6.95
N GLY A 22 -21.31 16.01 6.54
CA GLY A 22 -20.63 17.09 7.26
C GLY A 22 -19.09 17.06 7.21
N SER A 23 -18.51 16.06 6.55
CA SER A 23 -17.05 15.93 6.42
C SER A 23 -16.42 17.15 5.73
N PRO A 24 -15.27 17.65 6.23
CA PRO A 24 -14.50 18.68 5.56
C PRO A 24 -13.65 18.14 4.39
N ARG A 25 -13.56 16.81 4.20
CA ARG A 25 -12.69 16.16 3.21
C ARG A 25 -13.33 16.15 1.84
N LEU A 26 -13.43 17.33 1.22
CA LEU A 26 -13.94 17.50 -0.13
C LEU A 26 -12.78 17.54 -1.13
N VAL A 27 -12.95 16.81 -2.23
CA VAL A 27 -12.06 16.87 -3.41
C VAL A 27 -12.82 17.52 -4.55
N VAL A 28 -12.14 18.45 -5.22
CA VAL A 28 -12.71 19.34 -6.22
C VAL A 28 -11.73 19.43 -7.36
N HIS A 29 -12.20 19.11 -8.56
CA HIS A 29 -11.47 19.36 -9.79
C HIS A 29 -12.49 19.47 -10.93
N PRO A 30 -12.36 20.43 -11.86
CA PRO A 30 -13.27 20.53 -13.01
C PRO A 30 -13.39 19.22 -13.80
N GLU A 31 -12.29 18.48 -13.87
CA GLU A 31 -12.18 17.19 -14.57
C GLU A 31 -12.27 15.98 -13.64
N LEU A 32 -12.76 16.12 -12.40
CA LEU A 32 -12.77 15.04 -11.40
C LEU A 32 -13.45 13.76 -11.93
N HIS A 33 -14.50 13.91 -12.74
CA HIS A 33 -15.24 12.81 -13.35
C HIS A 33 -14.74 12.43 -14.75
N ALA A 34 -13.77 13.15 -15.29
CA ALA A 34 -13.12 12.86 -16.57
C ALA A 34 -11.76 12.14 -16.38
N LEU A 35 -11.23 12.09 -15.15
CA LEU A 35 -10.02 11.32 -14.84
C LEU A 35 -10.33 9.82 -14.87
N SER A 36 -9.97 9.16 -15.97
CA SER A 36 -10.27 7.74 -16.23
C SER A 36 -9.13 6.78 -15.92
N ILE A 37 -7.99 7.28 -15.46
CA ILE A 37 -6.80 6.49 -15.11
C ILE A 37 -6.64 6.50 -13.60
N ALA A 38 -6.48 5.31 -13.03
CA ALA A 38 -6.09 5.11 -11.65
C ALA A 38 -4.81 4.29 -11.63
N HIS A 39 -3.87 4.68 -10.78
CA HIS A 39 -2.67 3.90 -10.47
C HIS A 39 -2.86 3.30 -9.08
N LEU A 40 -2.66 1.99 -8.95
CA LEU A 40 -2.80 1.27 -7.69
C LEU A 40 -1.47 0.60 -7.35
N ASP A 41 -0.98 0.87 -6.14
CA ASP A 41 0.22 0.26 -5.55
C ASP A 41 -0.15 -0.26 -4.15
N CYS A 42 0.14 -1.53 -3.86
CA CYS A 42 -0.13 -2.10 -2.54
C CYS A 42 0.94 -1.73 -1.52
N ASP A 43 0.51 -1.07 -0.46
CA ASP A 43 1.34 -0.66 0.66
C ASP A 43 2.21 -1.77 1.26
N ALA A 44 3.54 -1.61 1.15
CA ALA A 44 4.54 -2.49 1.74
C ALA A 44 4.25 -3.98 1.50
N PHE A 45 3.83 -4.32 0.27
CA PHE A 45 3.10 -5.54 -0.08
C PHE A 45 3.57 -6.82 0.62
N TYR A 46 4.84 -7.23 0.47
CA TYR A 46 5.32 -8.47 1.08
C TYR A 46 5.22 -8.46 2.61
N ALA A 47 5.57 -7.34 3.25
CA ALA A 47 5.49 -7.23 4.71
C ALA A 47 4.02 -7.20 5.19
N SER A 48 3.13 -6.61 4.40
CA SER A 48 1.68 -6.61 4.67
C SER A 48 1.08 -8.02 4.57
N VAL A 49 1.49 -8.82 3.58
CA VAL A 49 1.10 -10.24 3.46
C VAL A 49 1.62 -11.07 4.64
N GLU A 50 2.86 -10.84 5.09
CA GLU A 50 3.38 -11.51 6.28
C GLU A 50 2.61 -11.15 7.55
N LYS A 51 2.28 -9.87 7.75
CA LYS A 51 1.51 -9.41 8.92
C LYS A 51 0.04 -9.84 8.92
N ARG A 52 -0.56 -9.98 7.74
CA ARG A 52 -1.93 -10.53 7.59
C ARG A 52 -2.01 -11.94 8.16
N ASP A 53 -1.02 -12.77 7.84
CA ASP A 53 -1.05 -14.20 8.17
C ASP A 53 -0.44 -14.52 9.54
N ARG A 54 0.23 -13.56 10.16
CA ARG A 54 0.86 -13.66 11.49
C ARG A 54 0.44 -12.49 12.38
N PRO A 55 -0.70 -12.61 13.09
CA PRO A 55 -1.24 -11.53 13.91
C PRO A 55 -0.26 -10.99 14.96
N GLU A 56 0.65 -11.83 15.46
CA GLU A 56 1.71 -11.47 16.40
C GLU A 56 2.72 -10.45 15.83
N LEU A 57 2.76 -10.28 14.51
CA LEU A 57 3.63 -9.31 13.83
C LEU A 57 3.00 -7.95 13.59
N ARG A 58 1.71 -7.76 13.91
CA ARG A 58 0.94 -6.54 13.61
C ARG A 58 1.69 -5.27 14.02
N ASP A 59 2.16 -5.22 15.26
CA ASP A 59 2.84 -4.05 15.84
C ASP A 59 4.37 -4.17 15.85
N ARG A 60 4.92 -5.23 15.24
CA ARG A 60 6.37 -5.45 15.15
C ARG A 60 6.98 -4.74 13.94
N PRO A 61 8.23 -4.25 14.03
CA PRO A 61 9.01 -3.92 12.84
C PRO A 61 9.33 -5.21 12.07
N VAL A 62 8.85 -5.29 10.83
CA VAL A 62 9.02 -6.45 9.95
C VAL A 62 9.80 -6.05 8.70
N ILE A 63 10.81 -6.85 8.39
CA ILE A 63 11.64 -6.73 7.19
C ILE A 63 11.55 -8.05 6.42
N VAL A 64 11.11 -7.98 5.18
CA VAL A 64 11.21 -9.10 4.23
C VAL A 64 12.49 -8.93 3.43
N GLY A 65 13.38 -9.91 3.49
CA GLY A 65 14.67 -9.87 2.83
C GLY A 65 15.63 -10.93 3.38
N GLY A 66 16.86 -10.97 2.87
CA GLY A 66 17.87 -11.90 3.37
C GLY A 66 18.86 -12.38 2.32
N GLY A 67 19.78 -13.25 2.75
CA GLY A 67 20.95 -13.72 1.99
C GLY A 67 22.26 -13.14 2.53
N GLN A 68 23.41 -13.81 2.31
CA GLN A 68 24.72 -13.37 2.82
C GLN A 68 25.12 -11.96 2.34
N ARG A 69 24.63 -11.53 1.18
CA ARG A 69 24.76 -10.18 0.62
C ARG A 69 23.40 -9.59 0.23
N GLY A 70 22.37 -9.96 1.00
CA GLY A 70 20.99 -9.62 0.72
C GLY A 70 20.65 -8.15 0.93
N VAL A 71 19.57 -7.73 0.30
CA VAL A 71 18.93 -6.43 0.49
C VAL A 71 17.52 -6.60 1.05
N VAL A 72 16.97 -5.52 1.58
CA VAL A 72 15.56 -5.42 1.98
C VAL A 72 14.68 -5.49 0.73
N SER A 73 13.88 -6.55 0.59
CA SER A 73 12.87 -6.67 -0.47
C SER A 73 11.64 -5.82 -0.14
N ALA A 74 11.19 -5.84 1.12
CA ALA A 74 10.14 -4.96 1.63
C ALA A 74 10.32 -4.73 3.13
N ALA A 75 9.81 -3.60 3.62
CA ALA A 75 9.78 -3.30 5.05
C ALA A 75 8.44 -2.67 5.39
N CYS A 76 7.82 -3.09 6.50
CA CYS A 76 6.59 -2.46 6.96
C CYS A 76 6.85 -1.03 7.45
N TYR A 77 5.82 -0.22 7.55
CA TYR A 77 5.92 1.18 8.00
C TYR A 77 6.63 1.34 9.35
N VAL A 78 6.39 0.44 10.32
CA VAL A 78 7.08 0.47 11.64
C VAL A 78 8.60 0.38 11.48
N ALA A 79 9.12 -0.48 10.61
CA ALA A 79 10.55 -0.58 10.33
C ALA A 79 11.07 0.64 9.53
N ARG A 80 10.24 1.20 8.63
CA ARG A 80 10.58 2.41 7.86
C ARG A 80 10.76 3.64 8.75
N ILE A 81 10.00 3.75 9.86
CA ILE A 81 10.18 4.82 10.86
C ILE A 81 11.59 4.78 11.45
N SER A 82 12.15 3.59 11.67
CA SER A 82 13.54 3.40 12.12
C SER A 82 14.59 3.64 11.02
N GLY A 83 14.19 4.08 9.82
CA GLY A 83 15.09 4.41 8.72
C GLY A 83 15.35 3.27 7.73
N VAL A 84 14.70 2.12 7.86
CA VAL A 84 14.82 1.01 6.90
C VAL A 84 14.16 1.37 5.57
N ARG A 85 14.78 1.04 4.44
CA ARG A 85 14.27 1.31 3.09
C ARG A 85 14.40 0.08 2.20
N SER A 86 13.57 0.00 1.16
CA SER A 86 13.73 -1.03 0.12
C SER A 86 15.11 -0.93 -0.55
N ALA A 87 15.64 -2.06 -1.00
CA ALA A 87 16.99 -2.21 -1.55
C ALA A 87 18.15 -1.85 -0.58
N MET A 88 17.86 -1.49 0.68
CA MET A 88 18.91 -1.26 1.68
C MET A 88 19.65 -2.57 1.98
N PRO A 89 21.00 -2.58 2.07
CA PRO A 89 21.74 -3.75 2.52
C PRO A 89 21.28 -4.22 3.91
N MET A 90 21.07 -5.51 4.09
CA MET A 90 20.48 -6.07 5.32
C MET A 90 21.26 -5.67 6.59
N PHE A 91 22.60 -5.58 6.52
CA PHE A 91 23.41 -5.17 7.66
C PHE A 91 23.13 -3.71 8.10
N LYS A 92 22.83 -2.80 7.15
CA LYS A 92 22.44 -1.43 7.46
C LYS A 92 21.04 -1.38 8.03
N ALA A 93 20.12 -2.17 7.46
CA ALA A 93 18.74 -2.25 7.93
C ALA A 93 18.65 -2.76 9.38
N LEU A 94 19.40 -3.83 9.71
CA LEU A 94 19.47 -4.37 11.07
C LEU A 94 20.18 -3.43 12.05
N ARG A 95 21.16 -2.64 11.61
CA ARG A 95 21.76 -1.60 12.45
C ARG A 95 20.76 -0.47 12.73
N ALA A 96 19.94 -0.09 11.74
CA ALA A 96 18.94 0.96 11.88
C ALA A 96 17.72 0.51 12.71
N CYS A 97 17.33 -0.76 12.61
CA CYS A 97 16.22 -1.36 13.34
C CYS A 97 16.64 -2.70 13.97
N PRO A 98 17.29 -2.69 15.15
CA PRO A 98 17.80 -3.91 15.79
C PRO A 98 16.71 -4.90 16.20
N ASP A 99 15.50 -4.42 16.52
CA ASP A 99 14.38 -5.23 16.98
C ASP A 99 13.54 -5.82 15.82
N ALA A 100 13.97 -5.61 14.58
CA ALA A 100 13.26 -6.05 13.39
C ALA A 100 13.17 -7.57 13.30
N VAL A 101 11.95 -8.06 13.03
CA VAL A 101 11.71 -9.44 12.64
C VAL A 101 12.04 -9.58 11.16
N VAL A 102 13.07 -10.36 10.84
CA VAL A 102 13.47 -10.64 9.46
C VAL A 102 12.81 -11.92 8.96
N ILE A 103 12.12 -11.81 7.82
CA ILE A 103 11.42 -12.92 7.19
C ILE A 103 12.02 -13.15 5.80
N LYS A 104 12.32 -14.42 5.49
CA LYS A 104 12.76 -14.82 4.15
C LYS A 104 11.58 -14.69 3.17
N PRO A 105 11.78 -14.14 1.96
CA PRO A 105 10.72 -14.00 0.97
C PRO A 105 10.09 -15.35 0.59
N ASP A 106 8.76 -15.41 0.52
CA ASP A 106 7.98 -16.50 -0.07
C ASP A 106 7.24 -15.99 -1.31
N MET A 107 7.86 -16.16 -2.48
CA MET A 107 7.33 -15.64 -3.74
C MET A 107 6.03 -16.32 -4.18
N ALA A 108 5.82 -17.59 -3.81
CA ALA A 108 4.59 -18.31 -4.16
C ALA A 108 3.39 -17.72 -3.41
N LYS A 109 3.59 -17.44 -2.11
CA LYS A 109 2.63 -16.76 -1.25
C LYS A 109 2.28 -15.37 -1.78
N TYR A 110 3.28 -14.56 -2.12
CA TYR A 110 3.05 -13.21 -2.62
C TYR A 110 2.32 -13.23 -3.97
N ALA A 111 2.67 -14.16 -4.87
CA ALA A 111 2.01 -14.30 -6.17
C ALA A 111 0.53 -14.69 -6.03
N ALA A 112 0.17 -15.50 -5.02
CA ALA A 112 -1.21 -15.82 -4.73
C ALA A 112 -2.00 -14.57 -4.30
N ALA A 113 -1.48 -13.80 -3.35
CA ALA A 113 -2.10 -12.55 -2.91
C ALA A 113 -2.23 -11.52 -4.05
N GLY A 114 -1.20 -11.38 -4.89
CA GLY A 114 -1.23 -10.45 -6.04
C GLY A 114 -2.30 -10.83 -7.06
N ARG A 115 -2.56 -12.13 -7.27
CA ARG A 115 -3.65 -12.60 -8.14
C ARG A 115 -5.03 -12.24 -7.59
N GLU A 116 -5.21 -12.33 -6.27
CA GLU A 116 -6.47 -11.92 -5.60
C GLU A 116 -6.70 -10.41 -5.78
N VAL A 117 -5.70 -9.57 -5.53
CA VAL A 117 -5.78 -8.12 -5.75
C VAL A 117 -6.11 -7.80 -7.21
N ARG A 118 -5.43 -8.46 -8.16
CA ARG A 118 -5.67 -8.26 -9.58
C ARG A 118 -7.07 -8.71 -10.03
N ALA A 119 -7.67 -9.71 -9.37
CA ALA A 119 -9.06 -10.09 -9.63
C ALA A 119 -10.00 -8.93 -9.26
N LEU A 120 -9.81 -8.34 -8.08
CA LEU A 120 -10.60 -7.17 -7.64
C LEU A 120 -10.44 -5.96 -8.57
N MET A 121 -9.23 -5.72 -9.09
CA MET A 121 -9.01 -4.67 -10.11
C MET A 121 -9.83 -4.92 -11.38
N ARG A 122 -9.86 -6.18 -11.86
CA ARG A 122 -10.62 -6.56 -13.06
C ARG A 122 -12.13 -6.51 -12.89
N ASP A 123 -12.61 -6.72 -11.66
CA ASP A 123 -14.03 -6.55 -11.34
C ASP A 123 -14.45 -5.07 -11.46
N LEU A 124 -13.53 -4.13 -11.24
CA LEU A 124 -13.78 -2.69 -11.39
C LEU A 124 -13.68 -2.23 -12.85
N SER A 125 -12.68 -2.72 -13.59
CA SER A 125 -12.46 -2.33 -14.99
C SER A 125 -11.77 -3.47 -15.76
N PRO A 126 -12.18 -3.76 -17.01
CA PRO A 126 -11.45 -4.71 -17.85
C PRO A 126 -10.10 -4.17 -18.35
N LEU A 127 -9.86 -2.86 -18.26
CA LEU A 127 -8.64 -2.18 -18.72
C LEU A 127 -7.62 -2.10 -17.56
N VAL A 128 -6.91 -3.20 -17.30
CA VAL A 128 -5.88 -3.27 -16.24
C VAL A 128 -4.51 -3.56 -16.85
N GLU A 129 -3.56 -2.66 -16.64
CA GLU A 129 -2.19 -2.75 -17.17
C GLU A 129 -1.20 -3.18 -16.06
N PRO A 130 -0.76 -4.45 -15.99
CA PRO A 130 0.24 -4.88 -15.00
C PRO A 130 1.58 -4.15 -15.13
N LEU A 131 2.02 -3.56 -14.03
CA LEU A 131 3.41 -3.10 -13.85
C LEU A 131 4.22 -4.11 -13.04
N SER A 132 3.64 -4.62 -11.94
CA SER A 132 4.30 -5.57 -11.05
C SER A 132 3.29 -6.52 -10.39
N ILE A 133 3.73 -7.24 -9.35
CA ILE A 133 2.88 -8.15 -8.56
C ILE A 133 1.85 -7.39 -7.70
N ASP A 134 2.19 -6.16 -7.32
CA ASP A 134 1.44 -5.28 -6.42
C ASP A 134 1.02 -3.96 -7.04
N GLU A 135 1.37 -3.73 -8.30
CA GLU A 135 1.17 -2.46 -9.01
C GLU A 135 0.48 -2.67 -10.38
N ALA A 136 -0.53 -1.83 -10.66
CA ALA A 136 -1.26 -1.79 -11.92
C ALA A 136 -1.97 -0.45 -12.16
#